data_AF-A0A2A3VHK1-F1
#
_entry.id   AF-A0A2A3VHK1-F1
#
_cell.length_a   1.000
_cell.length_b   1.000
_cell.length_c   1.000
_cell.angle_alpha   90.00
_cell.angle_beta   90.00
_cell.angle_gamma   90.00
#
_symmetry.space_group_name_H-M   'P 1'
#
loop_
_entity.id
_entity.type
_entity.pdbx_description
1 polymer ?
#
loop_
_entity_poly.entity_id
_entity_poly.type
_entity_poly.pdbx_seq_one_letter_code
_entity_poly.pdbx_strand_id
1 'polypeptide(L)'
;MWGQPPGMLPEATAPVNAGRERTARIGQGRGRDSSSTQPSLEVGGYQVVYDTTSESRLRQWRDEGVTELFIPLPGTRDYMVCPLETALRRESSDCRMLAPEDPEMANIRDSREVIGFHRVYRRGEVVWRGPGPYR
;
A
#
# COMPACT_ATOMS: atom_id res chain seq x y z
N MET A 1 -26.76 25.83 40.83
CA MET A 1 -26.64 24.47 41.41
C MET A 1 -26.61 23.49 40.25
N TRP A 2 -25.86 22.37 40.39
CA TRP A 2 -25.41 21.38 39.39
C TRP A 2 -24.21 21.85 38.54
N GLY A 3 -22.98 21.31 38.62
CA GLY A 3 -22.48 20.09 39.25
C GLY A 3 -21.71 19.25 38.21
N GLN A 4 -20.44 19.57 37.99
CA GLN A 4 -19.54 18.93 37.02
C GLN A 4 -18.80 17.75 37.70
N PRO A 5 -18.62 16.57 37.06
CA PRO A 5 -17.76 15.52 37.59
C PRO A 5 -16.29 15.81 37.22
N PRO A 6 -15.34 15.70 38.17
CA PRO A 6 -13.92 15.97 37.93
C PRO A 6 -13.16 14.72 37.48
N GLY A 7 -12.23 14.89 36.55
CA GLY A 7 -11.21 13.89 36.25
C GLY A 7 -10.84 13.77 34.77
N MET A 8 -10.08 14.72 34.24
CA MET A 8 -9.06 14.41 33.22
C MET A 8 -8.01 15.53 33.19
N LEU A 9 -6.75 15.14 33.38
CA LEU A 9 -5.58 16.01 33.31
C LEU A 9 -5.36 16.47 31.86
N PRO A 10 -4.87 17.71 31.64
CA PRO A 10 -4.50 18.17 30.31
C PRO A 10 -3.13 17.59 29.93
N GLU A 11 -3.09 16.65 28.99
CA GLU A 11 -1.84 16.33 28.29
C GLU A 11 -1.65 17.35 27.16
N ALA A 12 -0.83 18.36 27.47
CA ALA A 12 -0.26 19.25 26.50
C ALA A 12 0.85 18.52 25.73
N THR A 13 0.60 18.16 24.48
CA THR A 13 1.67 18.00 23.49
C THR A 13 1.15 18.30 22.08
N ALA A 14 1.29 19.56 21.70
CA ALA A 14 1.71 19.93 20.36
C ALA A 14 2.87 20.92 20.57
N PRO A 15 3.87 21.08 19.66
CA PRO A 15 3.67 20.98 18.21
C PRO A 15 4.89 20.47 17.39
N VAL A 16 4.69 20.45 16.07
CA VAL A 16 5.66 20.57 14.94
C VAL A 16 6.73 19.49 14.69
N ASN A 17 6.54 18.73 13.61
CA ASN A 17 7.52 18.70 12.53
C ASN A 17 6.84 18.69 11.16
N ALA A 18 7.32 19.60 10.31
CA ALA A 18 6.83 19.94 9.00
C ALA A 18 7.14 18.87 7.95
N GLY A 19 6.31 18.75 6.91
CA GLY A 19 6.64 17.86 5.80
C GLY A 19 5.56 17.68 4.73
N ARG A 20 5.03 18.78 4.19
CA ARG A 20 4.42 18.91 2.85
C ARG A 20 3.25 17.97 2.50
N GLU A 21 2.07 18.57 2.43
CA GLU A 21 0.86 18.05 1.80
C GLU A 21 1.16 17.29 0.49
N ARG A 22 0.94 15.97 0.51
CA ARG A 22 0.63 15.22 -0.72
C ARG A 22 -0.89 15.25 -0.84
N THR A 23 -1.39 16.15 -1.67
CA THR A 23 -2.81 16.26 -2.02
C THR A 23 -3.32 14.88 -2.46
N ALA A 24 -4.06 14.21 -1.59
CA ALA A 24 -4.97 13.16 -1.99
C ALA A 24 -5.94 13.80 -2.99
N ARG A 25 -5.82 13.47 -4.27
CA ARG A 25 -6.88 13.77 -5.24
C ARG A 25 -8.07 12.90 -4.85
N ILE A 26 -8.91 13.46 -3.99
CA ILE A 26 -10.17 12.88 -3.55
C ILE A 26 -11.10 12.84 -4.75
N GLY A 27 -11.11 11.70 -5.46
CA GLY A 27 -12.26 11.27 -6.24
C GLY A 27 -13.35 10.83 -5.27
N GLN A 28 -14.46 11.57 -5.26
CA GLN A 28 -15.61 11.33 -4.39
C GLN A 28 -16.14 9.89 -4.51
N GLY A 29 -16.20 9.20 -3.38
CA GLY A 29 -16.89 7.92 -3.21
C GLY A 29 -17.12 7.66 -1.73
N ARG A 30 -18.35 7.87 -1.27
CA ARG A 30 -18.79 7.53 0.09
C ARG A 30 -18.67 6.02 0.28
N GLY A 31 -17.71 5.57 1.07
CA GLY A 31 -17.56 4.17 1.43
C GLY A 31 -16.43 3.97 2.43
N ARG A 32 -16.76 4.11 3.73
CA ARG A 32 -16.07 3.57 4.92
C ARG A 32 -14.54 3.46 4.87
N ASP A 33 -13.89 4.30 5.66
CA ASP A 33 -12.82 3.88 6.59
C ASP A 33 -11.84 2.82 6.06
N SER A 34 -11.14 3.11 4.96
CA SER A 34 -9.89 2.41 4.66
C SER A 34 -8.86 2.91 5.67
N SER A 35 -8.68 2.13 6.73
CA SER A 35 -7.76 2.37 7.84
C SER A 35 -6.45 2.99 7.36
N SER A 36 -6.18 4.21 7.81
CA SER A 36 -4.89 4.90 7.68
C SER A 36 -3.73 4.20 8.46
N THR A 37 -3.93 2.95 8.88
CA THR A 37 -3.01 2.18 9.72
C THR A 37 -2.36 1.02 8.97
N GLN A 38 -2.93 0.57 7.84
CA GLN A 38 -2.36 -0.53 7.04
C GLN A 38 -1.77 0.00 5.74
N PRO A 39 -0.59 -0.49 5.31
CA PRO A 39 0.00 -0.05 4.06
C PRO A 39 -0.85 -0.53 2.88
N SER A 40 -1.06 0.36 1.91
CA SER A 40 -1.79 0.06 0.69
C SER A 40 -1.11 0.62 -0.54
N LEU A 41 -1.19 -0.09 -1.68
CA LEU A 41 -0.69 0.35 -2.99
C LEU A 41 -1.86 0.58 -3.93
N GLU A 42 -1.80 1.62 -4.77
CA GLU A 42 -2.91 2.00 -5.65
C GLU A 42 -2.46 2.32 -7.08
N VAL A 43 -3.14 1.74 -8.08
CA VAL A 43 -3.03 2.12 -9.50
C VAL A 43 -4.26 1.65 -10.27
N GLY A 44 -4.70 2.42 -11.27
CA GLY A 44 -5.76 1.97 -12.20
C GLY A 44 -7.12 1.67 -11.54
N GLY A 45 -7.37 2.22 -10.35
CA GLY A 45 -8.55 1.93 -9.55
C GLY A 45 -8.44 0.64 -8.71
N TYR A 46 -7.28 0.00 -8.66
CA TYR A 46 -6.98 -1.05 -7.69
C TYR A 46 -6.41 -0.45 -6.41
N GLN A 47 -6.76 -1.05 -5.27
CA GLN A 47 -6.13 -0.80 -3.97
C GLN A 47 -5.73 -2.15 -3.36
N VAL A 48 -4.46 -2.31 -3.05
CA VAL A 48 -3.88 -3.56 -2.55
C VAL A 48 -3.43 -3.34 -1.11
N VAL A 49 -4.06 -4.02 -0.15
CA VAL A 49 -3.68 -4.01 1.27
C VAL A 49 -2.76 -5.20 1.53
N TYR A 50 -1.59 -4.92 2.10
CA TYR A 50 -0.51 -5.89 2.23
C TYR A 50 0.21 -5.79 3.57
N ASP A 51 1.04 -6.79 3.86
CA ASP A 51 2.11 -6.69 4.85
C ASP A 51 3.42 -7.24 4.28
N THR A 52 4.53 -6.69 4.74
CA THR A 52 5.87 -7.12 4.33
C THR A 52 6.26 -8.35 5.12
N THR A 53 6.13 -9.53 4.51
CA THR A 53 6.41 -10.81 5.17
C THR A 53 7.90 -11.09 5.35
N SER A 54 8.78 -10.41 4.61
CA SER A 54 10.24 -10.59 4.73
C SER A 54 11.02 -9.32 4.37
N GLU A 55 11.17 -8.41 5.31
CA GLU A 55 11.94 -7.17 5.12
C GLU A 55 13.41 -7.46 4.77
N SER A 56 14.03 -8.47 5.39
CA SER A 56 15.41 -8.86 5.10
C SER A 56 15.62 -9.25 3.63
N ARG A 57 14.63 -9.92 3.03
CA ARG A 57 14.67 -10.33 1.62
C ARG A 57 14.46 -9.13 0.69
N LEU A 58 13.57 -8.20 1.03
CA LEU A 58 13.45 -6.93 0.31
C LEU A 58 14.75 -6.11 0.34
N ARG A 59 15.43 -6.06 1.48
CA ARG A 59 16.73 -5.38 1.61
C ARG A 59 17.79 -6.07 0.76
N GLN A 60 17.86 -7.40 0.79
CA GLN A 60 18.76 -8.15 -0.08
C GLN A 60 18.52 -7.83 -1.57
N TRP A 61 17.26 -7.83 -2.02
CA TRP A 61 16.93 -7.48 -3.40
C TRP A 61 17.35 -6.07 -3.77
N ARG A 62 17.13 -5.09 -2.87
CA ARG A 62 17.64 -3.74 -3.05
C ARG A 62 19.17 -3.73 -3.21
N ASP A 63 19.88 -4.48 -2.38
CA ASP A 63 21.35 -4.56 -2.42
C ASP A 63 21.85 -5.32 -3.67
N GLU A 64 21.04 -6.21 -4.25
CA GLU A 64 21.24 -6.87 -5.55
C GLU A 64 20.93 -5.94 -6.75
N GLY A 65 20.42 -4.73 -6.50
CA GLY A 65 20.07 -3.74 -7.53
C GLY A 65 18.63 -3.80 -8.04
N VAL A 66 17.75 -4.57 -7.39
CA VAL A 66 16.32 -4.59 -7.72
C VAL A 66 15.67 -3.28 -7.25
N THR A 67 15.03 -2.57 -8.17
CA THR A 67 14.40 -1.27 -7.90
C THR A 67 12.88 -1.33 -7.92
N GLU A 68 12.28 -2.33 -8.55
CA GLU A 68 10.84 -2.43 -8.79
C GLU A 68 10.33 -3.84 -8.53
N LEU A 69 9.06 -3.91 -8.10
CA LEU A 69 8.32 -5.12 -7.82
C LEU A 69 7.01 -5.11 -8.60
N PHE A 70 6.61 -6.24 -9.17
CA PHE A 70 5.29 -6.40 -9.79
C PHE A 70 4.35 -7.17 -8.87
N ILE A 71 3.07 -6.80 -8.93
CA ILE A 71 1.95 -7.38 -8.20
C ILE A 71 0.92 -7.82 -9.24
N PRO A 72 0.63 -9.12 -9.38
CA PRO A 72 -0.47 -9.56 -10.23
C PRO A 72 -1.80 -9.01 -9.71
N LEU A 73 -2.72 -8.63 -10.59
CA LEU A 73 -4.01 -8.09 -10.18
C LEU A 73 -5.15 -9.00 -10.67
N PRO A 74 -6.13 -9.32 -9.82
CA PRO A 74 -7.23 -10.20 -10.21
C PRO A 74 -8.12 -9.54 -11.27
N GLY A 75 -8.44 -10.30 -12.32
CA GLY A 75 -9.32 -9.84 -13.39
C GLY A 75 -8.66 -8.92 -14.43
N THR A 76 -7.32 -8.83 -14.43
CA THR A 76 -6.54 -8.22 -15.51
C THR A 76 -5.29 -9.05 -15.80
N ARG A 77 -4.71 -8.88 -16.99
CA ARG A 77 -3.42 -9.47 -17.37
C ARG A 77 -2.26 -8.56 -17.04
N ASP A 78 -2.53 -7.26 -16.89
CA ASP A 78 -1.53 -6.27 -16.54
C ASP A 78 -1.14 -6.39 -15.06
N TYR A 79 0.10 -6.02 -14.77
CA TYR A 79 0.64 -6.02 -13.44
C TYR A 79 0.72 -4.61 -12.87
N MET A 80 0.53 -4.50 -11.56
CA MET A 80 0.86 -3.30 -10.81
C MET A 80 2.35 -3.36 -10.48
N VAL A 81 3.15 -2.47 -11.06
CA VAL A 81 4.57 -2.33 -10.78
C VAL A 81 4.77 -1.17 -9.81
N CYS A 82 5.44 -1.41 -8.69
CA CYS A 82 5.73 -0.41 -7.67
C CYS A 82 7.23 -0.39 -7.38
N PRO A 83 7.83 0.78 -7.07
CA PRO A 83 9.20 0.84 -6.60
C PRO A 83 9.38 0.01 -5.33
N LEU A 84 10.46 -0.76 -5.22
CA LEU A 84 10.79 -1.57 -4.05
C LEU A 84 10.85 -0.71 -2.78
N GLU A 85 11.36 0.51 -2.88
CA GLU A 85 11.37 1.47 -1.77
C GLU A 85 9.98 1.79 -1.23
N THR A 86 8.95 1.78 -2.09
CA THR A 86 7.55 2.03 -1.71
C THR A 86 7.05 0.93 -0.77
N ALA A 87 7.40 -0.33 -1.05
CA ALA A 87 7.09 -1.47 -0.19
C ALA A 87 7.86 -1.44 1.14
N LEU A 88 9.12 -0.96 1.13
CA LEU A 88 9.93 -0.81 2.35
C LEU A 88 9.43 0.33 3.24
N ARG A 89 9.08 1.47 2.63
CA ARG A 89 8.62 2.69 3.34
C ARG A 89 7.13 2.67 3.63
N ARG A 90 6.40 1.64 3.17
CA ARG A 90 4.96 1.48 3.37
C ARG A 90 4.15 2.67 2.85
N GLU A 91 4.66 3.34 1.81
CA GLU A 91 4.00 4.47 1.18
C GLU A 91 3.22 4.06 -0.08
N SER A 92 2.38 4.96 -0.62
CA SER A 92 1.64 4.75 -1.86
C SER A 92 1.86 5.98 -2.71
N SER A 93 2.66 5.90 -3.78
CA SER A 93 2.87 7.10 -4.61
C SER A 93 3.20 6.87 -6.08
N ASP A 94 3.84 5.76 -6.48
CA ASP A 94 4.38 5.66 -7.85
C ASP A 94 4.15 4.31 -8.53
N CYS A 95 3.08 3.61 -8.17
CA CYS A 95 2.74 2.36 -8.86
C CYS A 95 2.19 2.64 -10.26
N ARG A 96 2.63 1.87 -11.26
CA ARG A 96 2.18 1.94 -12.66
C ARG A 96 1.61 0.59 -13.12
N MET A 97 0.74 0.62 -14.13
CA MET A 97 0.30 -0.60 -14.81
C MET A 97 1.30 -0.95 -15.90
N LEU A 98 1.74 -2.21 -15.94
CA LEU A 98 2.67 -2.72 -16.94
C LEU A 98 2.13 -4.02 -17.54
N ALA A 99 2.22 -4.14 -18.86
CA ALA A 99 1.82 -5.36 -19.55
C ALA A 99 2.84 -6.48 -19.27
N PRO A 100 2.41 -7.75 -19.18
CA PRO A 100 3.30 -8.88 -18.88
C PRO A 100 4.33 -9.15 -19.99
N GLU A 101 4.06 -8.68 -21.21
CA GLU A 101 4.92 -8.81 -22.39
C GLU A 101 5.87 -7.62 -22.58
N ASP A 102 5.81 -6.62 -21.69
CA ASP A 102 6.70 -5.46 -21.74
C ASP A 102 8.15 -5.87 -21.40
N PRO A 103 9.16 -5.43 -22.16
CA PRO A 103 10.56 -5.75 -21.87
C PRO A 103 11.03 -5.25 -20.49
N GLU A 104 10.41 -4.22 -19.90
CA GLU A 104 10.73 -3.75 -18.55
C GLU A 104 10.52 -4.85 -17.49
N MET A 105 9.58 -5.78 -17.73
CA MET A 105 9.31 -6.91 -16.82
C MET A 105 10.52 -7.81 -16.56
N ALA A 106 11.53 -7.82 -17.45
CA ALA A 106 12.74 -8.60 -17.27
C ALA A 106 13.57 -8.17 -16.04
N ASN A 107 13.42 -6.92 -15.58
CA ASN A 107 14.17 -6.36 -14.45
C ASN A 107 13.34 -6.22 -13.17
N ILE A 108 12.06 -6.64 -13.19
CA ILE A 108 11.11 -6.43 -12.11
C ILE A 108 10.86 -7.76 -11.39
N ARG A 109 10.93 -7.77 -10.06
CA ARG A 109 10.78 -9.00 -9.26
C ARG A 109 9.34 -9.22 -8.78
N ASP A 110 8.99 -10.48 -8.54
CA ASP A 110 7.65 -10.86 -8.09
C ASP A 110 7.48 -10.52 -6.60
N SER A 111 6.59 -9.57 -6.31
CA SER A 111 6.27 -9.15 -4.95
C SER A 111 5.73 -10.29 -4.07
N ARG A 112 5.13 -11.34 -4.63
CA ARG A 112 4.54 -12.46 -3.87
C ARG A 112 5.58 -13.25 -3.07
N GLU A 113 6.86 -13.12 -3.40
CA GLU A 113 7.93 -13.77 -2.63
C GLU A 113 8.25 -13.06 -1.30
N VAL A 114 7.84 -11.80 -1.14
CA VAL A 114 8.25 -10.91 -0.04
C VAL A 114 7.12 -10.11 0.60
N ILE A 115 5.93 -10.13 -0.03
CA ILE A 115 4.72 -9.45 0.42
C ILE A 115 3.60 -10.46 0.62
N GLY A 116 2.96 -10.39 1.79
CA GLY A 116 1.72 -11.10 2.09
C GLY A 116 0.52 -10.23 1.75
N PHE A 117 -0.28 -10.66 0.78
CA PHE A 117 -1.50 -9.94 0.40
C PHE A 117 -2.65 -10.25 1.35
N HIS A 118 -3.32 -9.23 1.86
CA HIS A 118 -4.48 -9.37 2.73
C HIS A 118 -5.79 -9.19 1.96
N ARG A 119 -5.91 -8.09 1.22
CA ARG A 119 -7.11 -7.74 0.46
C ARG A 119 -6.76 -6.95 -0.78
N VAL A 120 -7.50 -7.19 -1.85
CA VAL A 120 -7.43 -6.37 -3.06
C VAL A 120 -8.81 -5.85 -3.38
N TYR A 121 -8.87 -4.55 -3.62
CA TYR A 121 -10.07 -3.83 -4.03
C TYR A 121 -9.91 -3.35 -5.46
N ARG A 122 -11.02 -3.27 -6.19
CA ARG A 122 -11.14 -2.58 -7.47
C ARG A 122 -12.30 -1.61 -7.36
N ARG A 123 -12.04 -0.32 -7.43
CA ARG A 123 -13.03 0.76 -7.30
C ARG A 123 -13.88 0.63 -6.02
N GLY A 124 -13.25 0.21 -4.92
CA GLY A 124 -13.89 0.00 -3.62
C GLY A 124 -14.53 -1.38 -3.42
N GLU A 125 -14.62 -2.21 -4.46
CA GLU A 125 -15.17 -3.56 -4.36
C GLU A 125 -14.08 -4.59 -4.11
N VAL A 126 -14.30 -5.51 -3.17
CA VAL A 126 -13.31 -6.56 -2.89
C VAL A 126 -13.30 -7.58 -4.02
N VAL A 127 -12.17 -7.66 -4.71
CA VAL A 127 -11.94 -8.61 -5.81
C VAL A 127 -11.12 -9.83 -5.38
N TRP A 128 -10.40 -9.73 -4.26
CA TRP A 128 -9.67 -10.86 -3.67
C TRP A 128 -9.49 -10.72 -2.15
N ARG A 129 -9.48 -11.86 -1.45
CA ARG A 129 -9.23 -11.97 0.00
C ARG A 129 -8.29 -13.13 0.31
N GLY A 130 -7.29 -12.90 1.17
CA GLY A 130 -6.47 -13.95 1.76
C GLY A 130 -7.16 -14.63 2.96
N PRO A 131 -6.56 -15.69 3.56
CA PRO A 131 -5.22 -16.23 3.34
C PRO A 131 -5.23 -17.41 2.36
N GLY A 132 -4.90 -17.15 1.11
CA GLY A 132 -4.74 -18.16 0.06
C GLY A 132 -3.64 -17.73 -0.90
N PRO A 133 -3.13 -18.63 -1.77
CA PRO A 133 -2.14 -18.25 -2.77
C PRO A 133 -2.69 -17.12 -3.64
N TYR A 134 -1.95 -16.03 -3.71
CA TYR A 134 -2.27 -14.89 -4.55
C TYR A 134 -1.87 -15.23 -6.00
N ARG A 135 -2.86 -15.38 -6.89
CA ARG A 135 -2.68 -15.89 -8.26
C ARG A 135 -3.22 -14.91 -9.28
#